data_AF-A0A1H0U3T6-F1
#
_entry.id   AF-A0A1H0U3T6-F1
#
_cell.length_a   1.000
_cell.length_b   1.000
_cell.length_c   1.000
_cell.angle_alpha   90.00
_cell.angle_beta   90.00
_cell.angle_gamma   90.00
#
_symmetry.space_group_name_H-M   'P 1'
#
loop_
_entity.id
_entity.type
_entity.pdbx_description
1 polymer ?
#
loop_
_entity_poly.entity_id
_entity_poly.type
_entity_poly.pdbx_seq_one_letter_code
_entity_poly.pdbx_strand_id
1 'polypeptide(L)'
;MPKPELVFRVGESSWRLSLDDASMMDTIELEQAMSRYTSEYTLMETRRLASRGSSLAIYGLFWLARRVAGENIAFDSPVMNVRWSDLTVEEYIPEDAETTEETEPDPTESETKSASRSKKS
;
A
#
# COMPACT_ATOMS: atom_id res chain seq x y z
N MET A 1 1.77 12.59 -2.91
CA MET A 1 1.37 11.69 -4.01
C MET A 1 1.25 10.31 -3.41
N PRO A 2 0.06 9.70 -3.45
CA PRO A 2 -0.11 8.33 -2.97
C PRO A 2 0.78 7.39 -3.78
N LYS A 3 1.42 6.45 -3.09
CA LYS A 3 2.33 5.49 -3.72
C LYS A 3 1.52 4.29 -4.21
N PRO A 4 1.78 3.79 -5.43
CA PRO A 4 1.12 2.59 -5.92
C PRO A 4 1.48 1.37 -5.07
N GLU A 5 0.44 0.68 -4.62
CA GLU A 5 0.47 -0.61 -3.92
C GLU A 5 0.17 -1.76 -4.88
N LEU A 6 0.73 -2.93 -4.58
CA LEU A 6 0.32 -4.17 -5.25
C LEU A 6 -0.70 -4.90 -4.38
N VAL A 7 -1.79 -5.36 -4.99
CA VAL A 7 -2.82 -6.16 -4.33
C VAL A 7 -2.83 -7.55 -4.94
N PHE A 8 -2.57 -8.54 -4.10
CA PHE A 8 -2.66 -9.96 -4.44
C PHE A 8 -3.96 -10.52 -3.87
N ARG A 9 -4.73 -11.25 -4.68
CA ARG A 9 -5.96 -11.94 -4.23
C ARG A 9 -5.92 -13.42 -4.58
N VAL A 10 -6.32 -14.26 -3.62
CA VAL A 10 -6.48 -15.71 -3.78
C VAL A 10 -7.77 -16.14 -3.08
N GLY A 11 -8.79 -16.50 -3.85
CA GLY A 11 -10.12 -16.74 -3.31
C GLY A 11 -10.67 -15.50 -2.60
N GLU A 12 -11.05 -15.64 -1.33
CA GLU A 12 -11.55 -14.53 -0.49
C GLU A 12 -10.43 -13.76 0.22
N SER A 13 -9.19 -14.25 0.16
CA SER A 13 -8.04 -13.63 0.83
C SER A 13 -7.41 -12.55 -0.05
N SER A 14 -6.95 -11.47 0.59
CA SER A 14 -6.25 -10.37 -0.08
C SER A 14 -5.06 -9.89 0.74
N TRP A 15 -3.95 -9.62 0.06
CA TRP A 15 -2.72 -9.08 0.64
C TRP A 15 -2.30 -7.85 -0.13
N ARG A 16 -2.01 -6.77 0.60
CA ARG A 16 -1.53 -5.51 0.04
C ARG A 16 -0.04 -5.40 0.30
N LEU A 17 0.68 -4.83 -0.66
CA LEU A 17 2.09 -4.55 -0.58
C LEU A 17 2.35 -3.11 -0.98
N SER A 18 2.58 -2.28 0.03
CA SER A 18 3.38 -1.06 -0.11
C SER A 18 4.84 -1.41 0.17
N LEU A 19 5.76 -1.02 -0.70
CA LEU A 19 7.19 -1.26 -0.46
C LEU A 19 7.73 -0.48 0.74
N ASP A 20 7.05 0.59 1.16
CA ASP A 20 7.42 1.35 2.35
C ASP A 20 7.13 0.58 3.64
N ASP A 21 6.16 -0.34 3.62
CA ASP A 21 5.75 -1.14 4.78
C ASP A 21 6.61 -2.41 4.95
N ALA A 22 7.40 -2.76 3.93
CA ALA A 22 8.29 -3.90 3.97
C ALA A 22 9.46 -3.65 4.90
N SER A 23 9.67 -4.55 5.87
CA SER A 23 10.83 -4.45 6.75
C SER A 23 12.13 -4.70 5.98
N MET A 24 13.22 -4.04 6.37
CA MET A 24 14.53 -4.27 5.75
C MET A 24 14.95 -5.74 5.83
N MET A 25 14.62 -6.43 6.92
CA MET A 25 14.91 -7.87 7.07
C MET A 25 14.15 -8.72 6.07
N ASP A 26 12.85 -8.49 5.87
CA ASP A 26 12.07 -9.24 4.88
C ASP A 26 12.58 -8.97 3.46
N THR A 27 13.01 -7.74 3.16
CA THR A 27 13.59 -7.41 1.84
C THR A 27 14.93 -8.10 1.62
N ILE A 28 15.79 -8.22 2.65
CA ILE A 28 17.05 -8.97 2.56
C ILE A 28 16.76 -10.46 2.35
N GLU A 29 15.82 -11.04 3.09
CA GLU A 29 15.41 -12.43 2.93
C GLU A 29 14.87 -12.71 1.51
N LEU A 30 14.06 -11.80 0.97
CA LEU A 30 13.59 -11.86 -0.42
C LEU A 30 14.76 -11.87 -1.40
N GLU A 31 15.66 -10.89 -1.31
CA GLU A 31 16.81 -10.77 -2.21
C GLU A 31 17.71 -12.01 -2.14
N GLN A 32 17.97 -12.54 -0.94
CA GLN A 32 18.74 -13.77 -0.74
C GLN A 32 18.04 -14.99 -1.36
N ALA A 33 16.72 -15.13 -1.18
CA ALA A 33 15.94 -16.22 -1.74
C ALA A 33 15.94 -16.18 -3.28
N MET A 34 15.77 -14.99 -3.85
CA MET A 34 15.75 -14.76 -5.29
C MET A 34 17.14 -14.86 -5.93
N SER A 35 18.20 -14.50 -5.20
CA SER A 35 19.58 -14.55 -5.69
C SER A 35 20.08 -15.96 -6.01
N ARG A 36 19.37 -16.99 -5.51
CA ARG A 36 19.61 -18.39 -5.90
C ARG A 36 19.38 -18.65 -7.38
N TYR A 37 18.63 -17.78 -8.05
CA TYR A 37 18.22 -17.95 -9.46
C TYR A 37 18.92 -16.96 -10.40
N THR A 38 19.46 -15.85 -9.91
CA THR A 38 20.29 -14.88 -10.67
C THR A 38 20.98 -13.90 -9.71
N SER A 39 22.14 -13.37 -10.08
CA SER A 39 23.00 -12.56 -9.22
C SER A 39 22.56 -11.11 -8.97
N GLU A 40 21.43 -10.65 -9.54
CA GLU A 40 21.08 -9.22 -9.60
C GLU A 40 19.66 -8.87 -9.12
N TYR A 41 19.01 -9.73 -8.34
CA TYR A 41 17.70 -9.39 -7.77
C TYR A 41 17.83 -8.45 -6.57
N THR A 42 17.63 -7.16 -6.84
CA THR A 42 17.29 -6.16 -5.83
C THR A 42 15.77 -6.04 -5.71
N LEU A 43 15.25 -5.51 -4.61
CA LEU A 43 13.81 -5.24 -4.44
C LEU A 43 13.22 -4.43 -5.61
N MET A 44 13.94 -3.40 -6.06
CA MET A 44 13.50 -2.55 -7.17
C MET A 44 13.48 -3.29 -8.51
N GLU A 45 14.47 -4.15 -8.74
CA GLU A 45 14.54 -4.99 -9.93
C GLU A 45 13.43 -6.05 -9.92
N THR A 46 13.13 -6.64 -8.76
CA THR A 46 11.99 -7.54 -8.57
C THR A 46 10.68 -6.85 -8.96
N ARG A 47 10.44 -5.62 -8.48
CA ARG A 47 9.24 -4.86 -8.88
C ARG A 47 9.17 -4.65 -10.40
N ARG A 48 10.28 -4.24 -11.02
CA ARG A 48 10.36 -4.01 -12.47
C ARG A 48 10.11 -5.28 -13.29
N LEU A 49 10.59 -6.42 -12.81
CA LEU A 49 10.39 -7.71 -13.47
C LEU A 49 8.97 -8.23 -13.30
N ALA A 50 8.35 -8.01 -12.14
CA ALA A 50 6.96 -8.36 -11.90
C ALA A 50 6.02 -7.59 -12.85
N SER A 51 6.26 -6.30 -13.08
CA SER A 51 5.47 -5.50 -14.04
C SER A 51 5.64 -5.95 -15.50
N ARG A 52 6.66 -6.77 -15.78
CA ARG A 52 6.90 -7.43 -17.08
C ARG A 52 6.38 -8.87 -17.13
N GLY A 53 5.68 -9.34 -16.09
CA GLY A 53 5.12 -10.68 -16.02
C GLY A 53 6.10 -11.77 -15.59
N SER A 54 7.22 -11.43 -14.94
CA SER A 54 8.14 -12.44 -14.40
C SER A 54 7.48 -13.21 -13.27
N SER A 55 7.24 -14.51 -13.49
CA SER A 55 6.63 -15.41 -12.50
C SER A 55 7.38 -15.44 -11.17
N LEU A 56 8.72 -15.50 -11.21
CA LEU A 56 9.54 -15.53 -10.00
C LEU A 56 9.45 -14.21 -9.23
N ALA A 57 9.39 -13.09 -9.94
CA ALA A 57 9.26 -11.79 -9.31
C ALA A 57 7.87 -11.59 -8.68
N ILE A 58 6.81 -12.00 -9.39
CA ILE A 58 5.43 -12.00 -8.85
C ILE A 58 5.34 -12.89 -7.60
N TYR A 59 5.94 -14.07 -7.64
CA TYR A 59 6.01 -14.98 -6.49
C TYR A 59 6.73 -14.34 -5.29
N GLY A 60 7.86 -13.67 -5.54
CA GLY A 60 8.63 -13.00 -4.50
C GLY A 60 7.88 -11.83 -3.86
N LEU A 61 7.21 -11.00 -4.66
CA LEU A 61 6.39 -9.92 -4.14
C LEU A 61 5.14 -10.44 -3.42
N PHE A 62 4.55 -11.54 -3.88
CA PHE A 62 3.45 -12.19 -3.17
C PHE A 62 3.89 -12.71 -1.80
N TRP A 63 5.08 -13.32 -1.70
CA TRP A 63 5.64 -13.73 -0.41
C TRP A 63 5.83 -12.53 0.52
N LEU A 64 6.41 -11.44 -0.01
CA LEU A 64 6.64 -10.22 0.76
C LEU A 64 5.32 -9.58 1.24
N ALA A 65 4.28 -9.57 0.40
CA ALA A 65 2.95 -9.07 0.77
C ALA A 65 2.36 -9.83 1.98
N ARG A 66 2.56 -11.15 2.03
CA ARG A 66 2.11 -11.98 3.16
C ARG A 66 2.92 -11.74 4.43
N ARG A 67 4.24 -11.56 4.30
CA ARG A 67 5.12 -11.17 5.43
C ARG A 67 4.69 -9.83 6.03
N VAL A 68 4.42 -8.83 5.18
CA VAL A 68 3.93 -7.50 5.60
C VAL A 68 2.57 -7.60 6.30
N ALA A 69 1.70 -8.51 5.86
CA ALA A 69 0.43 -8.81 6.55
C ALA A 69 0.59 -9.55 7.90
N GLY A 70 1.82 -9.83 8.34
CA GLY A 70 2.13 -10.46 9.61
C GLY A 70 2.23 -11.99 9.56
N GLU A 71 2.18 -12.61 8.37
CA GLU A 71 2.32 -14.05 8.26
C GLU A 71 3.77 -14.51 8.38
N ASN A 72 4.03 -15.46 9.26
CA ASN A 72 5.34 -16.08 9.38
C ASN A 72 5.49 -17.30 8.46
N ILE A 73 5.69 -17.06 7.16
CA ILE A 73 5.81 -18.10 6.13
C ILE A 73 7.20 -18.13 5.48
N ALA A 74 7.71 -19.33 5.22
CA ALA A 74 8.94 -19.53 4.46
C ALA A 74 8.72 -19.23 2.96
N PHE A 75 9.77 -18.77 2.28
CA PHE A 75 9.72 -18.43 0.86
C PHE A 75 9.32 -19.62 -0.02
N ASP A 76 9.77 -20.84 0.31
CA ASP A 76 9.49 -22.09 -0.42
C ASP A 76 8.31 -22.89 0.16
N SER A 77 7.49 -22.26 1.01
CA SER A 77 6.38 -22.93 1.66
C SER A 77 5.33 -23.43 0.65
N PRO A 78 4.75 -24.63 0.83
CA PRO A 78 3.70 -25.15 -0.07
C PRO A 78 2.48 -24.23 -0.23
N VAL A 79 2.17 -23.41 0.78
CA VAL A 79 1.04 -22.44 0.72
C VAL A 79 1.30 -21.26 -0.22
N MET A 80 2.55 -21.09 -0.67
CA MET A 80 2.93 -20.11 -1.69
C MET A 80 2.70 -20.63 -3.11
N ASN A 81 2.53 -21.94 -3.29
CA ASN A 81 2.35 -22.58 -4.59
C ASN A 81 0.89 -22.47 -5.08
N VAL A 82 0.47 -21.24 -5.36
CA VAL A 82 -0.88 -20.92 -5.86
C VAL A 82 -0.94 -21.09 -7.37
N ARG A 83 -2.08 -21.56 -7.90
CA ARG A 83 -2.29 -21.64 -9.35
C ARG A 83 -2.55 -20.26 -9.94
N TRP A 84 -2.05 -20.02 -11.15
CA TRP A 84 -2.31 -18.76 -11.87
C TRP A 84 -3.79 -18.46 -12.12
N SER A 85 -4.64 -19.48 -12.22
CA SER A 85 -6.10 -19.30 -12.34
C SER A 85 -6.75 -18.70 -11.09
N ASP A 86 -6.08 -18.83 -9.95
CA ASP A 86 -6.63 -18.51 -8.63
C ASP A 86 -6.00 -17.22 -8.07
N LEU A 87 -4.89 -16.76 -8.67
CA LEU A 87 -4.16 -15.57 -8.27
C LEU A 87 -4.51 -14.38 -9.17
N THR A 88 -5.01 -13.31 -8.56
CA THR A 88 -5.15 -12.00 -9.22
C THR A 88 -4.11 -11.04 -8.66
N VAL A 89 -3.49 -10.23 -9.53
CA VAL A 89 -2.52 -9.19 -9.17
C VAL A 89 -2.98 -7.88 -9.77
N GLU A 90 -3.22 -6.89 -8.92
CA GLU A 90 -3.68 -5.55 -9.31
C GLU A 90 -2.74 -4.49 -8.76
N GLU A 91 -2.53 -3.41 -9.50
CA GLU A 91 -1.89 -2.20 -8.98
C GLU A 91 -2.98 -1.23 -8.51
N TYR A 92 -2.92 -0.81 -7.25
CA TYR A 92 -3.87 0.09 -6.63
C TYR A 92 -3.16 1.33 -6.13
N ILE A 93 -3.68 2.51 -6.46
CA ILE A 93 -3.22 3.77 -5.87
C ILE A 93 -4.26 4.15 -4.83
N PRO A 94 -3.92 4.17 -3.52
CA PRO A 94 -4.85 4.65 -2.52
C PRO A 94 -5.19 6.11 -2.84
N GLU A 95 -6.48 6.41 -3.00
CA GLU A 95 -6.92 7.80 -2.93
C GLU A 95 -6.65 8.25 -1.50
N ASP A 96 -5.90 9.35 -1.32
CA ASP A 96 -5.69 9.96 -0.01
C ASP A 96 -7.09 10.06 0.64
N ALA A 97 -7.26 9.48 1.83
CA ALA A 97 -8.42 9.76 2.65
C ALA A 97 -8.31 11.24 3.02
N GLU A 98 -8.81 12.12 2.13
CA GLU A 98 -9.14 13.48 2.47
C GLU A 98 -10.02 13.36 3.71
N THR A 99 -9.43 13.81 4.82
CA THR A 99 -10.14 13.99 6.06
C THR A 99 -11.35 14.84 5.71
N THR A 100 -12.54 14.26 5.89
CA THR A 100 -13.79 14.99 6.00
C THR A 100 -13.58 16.09 7.04
N GLU A 101 -13.22 17.29 6.63
CA GLU A 101 -13.43 18.47 7.46
C GLU A 101 -14.95 18.62 7.54
N GLU A 102 -15.48 18.38 8.74
CA GLU A 102 -16.82 18.73 9.14
C GLU A 102 -17.18 20.11 8.60
N THR A 103 -18.21 20.15 7.76
CA THR A 103 -18.97 21.39 7.58
C THR A 103 -19.67 21.68 8.90
N GLU A 104 -19.11 22.55 9.74
CA GLU A 104 -19.89 23.20 10.80
C GLU A 104 -20.93 24.10 10.11
N PRO A 105 -22.25 23.90 10.34
CA PRO A 105 -23.22 24.92 10.01
C PRO A 105 -23.06 26.07 11.01
N ASP A 106 -22.57 27.21 10.52
CA ASP A 106 -22.50 28.48 11.24
C ASP A 106 -23.87 28.86 11.82
N PRO A 107 -24.02 28.98 13.16
CA PRO A 107 -25.22 29.52 13.74
C PRO A 107 -24.84 30.67 14.66
N THR A 108 -24.82 31.91 14.19
CA THR A 108 -25.46 33.07 14.85
C THR A 108 -25.37 34.31 13.95
N GLU A 109 -26.26 34.42 12.96
CA GLU A 109 -26.91 35.70 12.72
C GLU A 109 -28.04 35.84 13.74
N SER A 110 -27.89 36.74 14.70
CA SER A 110 -29.01 37.35 15.41
C SER A 110 -28.62 38.75 15.87
N GLU A 111 -29.29 39.72 15.24
CA GLU A 111 -29.27 41.15 15.53
C GLU A 111 -29.38 41.47 17.03
N THR A 112 -28.77 42.57 17.50
CA THR A 112 -29.50 43.65 18.21
C THR A 112 -28.65 44.94 18.29
N LYS A 113 -29.36 46.02 17.99
CA LYS A 113 -29.04 47.46 17.88
C LYS A 113 -28.39 48.17 19.09
N SER A 114 -27.66 49.24 18.70
CA SER A 114 -27.53 50.58 19.31
C SER A 114 -26.63 50.80 20.54
N ALA A 115 -25.65 51.71 20.41
CA ALA A 115 -25.81 53.11 20.84
C ALA A 115 -24.58 54.01 20.56
N SER A 116 -24.86 55.14 19.91
CA SER A 116 -24.40 56.50 20.26
C SER A 116 -22.91 56.92 20.21
N ARG A 117 -22.64 57.77 19.20
CA ARG A 117 -22.27 59.20 19.34
C ARG A 117 -20.92 59.53 19.98
N SER A 118 -19.96 60.00 19.17
CA SER A 118 -19.43 61.37 19.29
C SER A 118 -18.57 61.79 18.11
N LYS A 119 -18.71 63.07 17.78
CA LYS A 119 -18.17 63.85 16.67
C LYS A 119 -17.26 64.92 17.28
N LYS A 120 -16.09 65.18 16.68
CA LYS A 120 -15.15 66.33 16.81
C LYS A 120 -13.71 65.80 16.97
N SER A 121 -12.67 66.39 16.37
CA SER A 121 -12.54 67.66 15.63
C SER A 121 -11.35 67.55 14.68
#